data_AF-A0A2V9TAC0-F1
#
_entry.id   AF-A0A2V9TAC0-F1
#
_cell.length_a   1.000
_cell.length_b   1.000
_cell.length_c   1.000
_cell.angle_alpha   90.00
_cell.angle_beta   90.00
_cell.angle_gamma   90.00
#
_symmetry.space_group_name_H-M   'P 1'
#
loop_
_entity.id
_entity.type
_entity.pdbx_description
1 polymer ?
#
loop_
_entity_poly.entity_id
_entity_poly.type
_entity_poly.pdbx_seq_one_letter_code
_entity_poly.pdbx_strand_id
1 'polypeptide(L)'
;MEVMFPLKDAMLRDRVKHEILESQLADRLKSRILQKDGRYTRAWQGQGRRKPISGPSAFSAQAFLMGLAEGKQVLDSIPLLSAPKKRRSVTVKER
;
A
#
# COMPACT_ATOMS: atom_id res chain seq x y z
N MET A 1 -2.06 -5.32 29.92
CA MET A 1 -1.54 -6.61 29.41
C MET A 1 -1.81 -6.63 27.92
N GLU A 2 -0.77 -6.80 27.10
CA GLU A 2 -0.89 -6.99 25.65
C GLU A 2 -0.42 -8.41 25.29
N VAL A 3 -0.97 -9.01 24.23
CA VAL A 3 -0.64 -10.37 23.80
C VAL A 3 -0.34 -10.37 22.30
N MET A 4 0.77 -11.00 21.93
CA MET A 4 1.12 -11.28 20.55
C MET A 4 1.16 -12.80 20.35
N PHE A 5 0.64 -13.28 19.23
CA PHE A 5 0.60 -14.72 18.93
C PHE A 5 1.00 -15.01 17.48
N PRO A 6 1.59 -16.18 17.21
CA PRO A 6 1.97 -16.57 15.86
C PRO A 6 0.79 -17.10 15.05
N LEU A 7 0.78 -16.80 13.75
CA LEU A 7 -0.11 -17.43 12.78
C LEU A 7 0.52 -18.76 12.29
N LYS A 8 0.15 -19.85 12.96
CA LYS A 8 0.69 -21.19 12.69
C LYS A 8 0.14 -21.79 11.39
N ASP A 9 -1.15 -21.57 11.13
CA ASP A 9 -1.80 -22.01 9.89
C ASP A 9 -1.19 -21.32 8.67
N ALA A 10 -0.75 -22.10 7.70
CA ALA A 10 -0.11 -21.60 6.49
C ALA A 10 -1.09 -20.80 5.61
N MET A 11 -2.33 -21.25 5.46
CA MET A 11 -3.35 -20.57 4.67
C MET A 11 -3.68 -19.20 5.29
N LEU A 12 -3.82 -19.12 6.62
CA LEU A 12 -4.08 -17.84 7.28
C LEU A 12 -2.90 -16.87 7.14
N ARG A 13 -1.67 -17.37 7.23
CA ARG A 13 -0.47 -16.56 7.02
C ARG A 13 -0.41 -16.03 5.59
N ASP A 14 -0.75 -16.84 4.61
CA ASP A 14 -0.75 -16.45 3.20
C ASP A 14 -1.83 -15.41 2.92
N ARG A 15 -3.03 -15.55 3.50
CA ARG A 15 -4.06 -14.50 3.44
C ARG A 15 -3.59 -13.19 4.06
N VAL A 16 -2.98 -13.23 5.24
CA VAL A 16 -2.46 -12.00 5.84
C VAL A 16 -1.42 -11.33 4.94
N LYS A 17 -0.53 -12.09 4.30
CA LYS A 17 0.49 -11.54 3.40
C LYS A 17 -0.10 -11.05 2.07
N HIS A 18 -0.73 -11.94 1.33
CA HIS A 18 -1.06 -11.77 -0.09
C HIS A 18 -2.47 -11.22 -0.34
N GLU A 19 -3.37 -11.30 0.63
CA GLU A 19 -4.70 -10.68 0.55
C GLU A 19 -4.72 -9.36 1.33
N ILE A 20 -4.34 -9.37 2.62
CA ILE A 20 -4.48 -8.21 3.49
C ILE A 20 -3.33 -7.21 3.31
N LEU A 21 -2.08 -7.60 3.54
CA LEU A 21 -0.96 -6.65 3.50
C LEU A 21 -0.68 -6.12 2.10
N GLU A 22 -0.75 -6.96 1.06
CA GLU A 22 -0.56 -6.52 -0.32
C GLU A 22 -1.62 -5.51 -0.77
N SER A 23 -2.89 -5.72 -0.44
CA SER A 23 -3.95 -4.74 -0.77
C SER A 23 -3.72 -3.40 -0.05
N GLN A 24 -3.33 -3.43 1.23
CA GLN A 24 -3.01 -2.22 1.99
C GLN A 24 -1.82 -1.46 1.39
N LEU A 25 -0.76 -2.17 0.99
CA LEU A 25 0.41 -1.57 0.35
C LEU A 25 0.11 -1.01 -1.05
N ALA A 26 -0.86 -1.61 -1.76
CA ALA A 26 -1.33 -1.14 -3.06
C ALA A 26 -2.29 0.07 -2.97
N ASP A 27 -2.78 0.43 -1.77
CA ASP A 27 -3.71 1.54 -1.60
C ASP A 27 -3.09 2.87 -2.04
N ARG A 28 -3.77 3.51 -3.00
CA ARG A 28 -3.37 4.75 -3.66
C ARG A 28 -4.22 5.96 -3.28
N LEU A 29 -5.29 5.75 -2.52
CA LEU A 29 -6.26 6.78 -2.17
C LEU A 29 -6.13 7.20 -0.70
N LYS A 30 -6.03 6.21 0.19
CA LYS A 30 -6.08 6.39 1.64
C LYS A 30 -4.72 6.24 2.32
N SER A 31 -3.73 5.62 1.69
CA SER A 31 -2.38 5.51 2.26
C SER A 31 -1.75 6.86 2.62
N ARG A 32 -1.18 6.93 3.83
CA ARG A 32 -0.44 8.09 4.36
C ARG A 32 0.95 7.65 4.78
N ILE A 33 1.94 8.46 4.47
CA ILE A 33 3.33 8.27 4.84
C ILE A 33 3.66 9.28 5.93
N LEU A 34 4.15 8.77 7.06
CA LEU A 34 4.68 9.58 8.15
C LEU A 34 6.00 10.21 7.70
N GLN A 35 6.06 11.54 7.77
CA GLN A 35 7.25 12.32 7.48
C GLN A 35 8.08 12.55 8.73
N LYS A 36 9.34 12.95 8.56
CA LYS A 36 10.27 13.21 9.67
C LYS A 36 9.80 14.32 10.62
N ASP A 37 8.95 15.23 10.14
CA ASP A 37 8.36 16.32 10.89
C ASP A 37 7.05 15.93 11.62
N GLY A 38 6.72 14.63 11.63
CA GLY A 38 5.51 14.10 12.28
C GLY A 38 4.23 14.25 11.45
N ARG A 39 4.28 14.90 10.28
CA ARG A 39 3.09 15.05 9.43
C ARG A 39 2.82 13.79 8.63
N TYR A 40 1.54 13.52 8.41
CA TYR A 40 1.10 12.44 7.53
C TYR A 40 0.69 13.00 6.17
N THR A 41 1.47 12.71 5.13
CA THR A 41 1.16 13.08 3.74
C THR A 41 0.60 11.90 2.98
N ARG A 42 -0.38 12.09 2.08
CA ARG A 42 -0.86 11.00 1.23
C ARG A 42 0.25 10.54 0.29
N ALA A 43 0.30 9.25 -0.03
CA ALA A 43 1.34 8.68 -0.89
C ALA A 43 1.45 9.39 -2.26
N TRP A 44 0.30 9.74 -2.87
CA TRP A 44 0.28 10.45 -4.15
C TRP A 44 0.77 11.91 -4.07
N GLN A 45 0.64 12.57 -2.90
CA GLN A 45 1.20 13.91 -2.67
C GLN A 45 2.73 13.85 -2.65
N GLY A 46 3.30 12.82 -2.02
CA GLY A 46 4.75 12.57 -2.03
C GLY A 46 5.31 12.28 -3.44
N GLN A 47 4.47 11.90 -4.39
CA GLN A 47 4.82 11.75 -5.81
C GLN A 47 4.70 13.06 -6.62
N GLY A 48 4.45 14.20 -5.96
CA GLY A 48 4.31 15.50 -6.60
C GLY A 48 2.98 15.73 -7.32
N ARG A 49 1.98 14.85 -7.12
CA ARG A 49 0.65 15.04 -7.72
C ARG A 49 -0.15 16.08 -6.92
N ARG A 50 -0.81 16.99 -7.65
CA ARG A 50 -1.69 18.02 -7.07
C ARG A 50 -3.10 17.52 -6.72
N LYS A 51 -3.55 16.45 -7.37
CA LYS A 51 -4.88 15.86 -7.18
C LYS A 51 -4.76 14.36 -6.87
N PRO A 52 -5.73 13.77 -6.15
CA PRO A 52 -5.81 12.34 -5.95
C PRO A 52 -5.79 11.55 -7.26
N ILE A 53 -5.32 10.31 -7.19
CA ILE A 53 -5.40 9.37 -8.31
C ILE A 53 -6.88 9.08 -8.59
N SER A 54 -7.30 9.11 -9.84
CA SER A 54 -8.67 8.84 -10.28
C SER A 54 -8.68 7.83 -11.42
N GLY A 55 -9.85 7.28 -11.72
CA GLY A 55 -10.06 6.32 -12.80
C GLY A 55 -9.42 4.95 -12.53
N PRO A 56 -9.04 4.20 -13.57
CA PRO A 56 -8.57 2.80 -13.46
C PRO A 56 -7.31 2.62 -12.61
N SER A 57 -6.55 3.69 -12.37
CA SER A 57 -5.34 3.65 -11.54
C SER A 57 -5.60 3.88 -10.06
N ALA A 58 -6.83 4.28 -9.69
CA ALA A 58 -7.26 4.47 -8.32
C ALA A 58 -7.52 3.11 -7.68
N PHE A 59 -6.97 2.89 -6.49
CA PHE A 59 -7.14 1.66 -5.73
C PHE A 59 -7.33 1.98 -4.24
N SER A 60 -8.37 1.40 -3.65
CA SER A 60 -8.74 1.54 -2.23
C SER A 60 -8.79 0.16 -1.61
N ALA A 61 -7.89 -0.13 -0.66
CA ALA A 61 -7.81 -1.44 -0.02
C ALA A 61 -9.12 -1.81 0.67
N GLN A 62 -9.75 -0.85 1.35
CA GLN A 62 -11.01 -1.08 2.05
C GLN A 62 -12.15 -1.46 1.09
N ALA A 63 -12.26 -0.77 -0.05
CA ALA A 63 -13.30 -1.10 -1.04
C ALA A 63 -13.02 -2.46 -1.69
N PHE A 64 -11.74 -2.76 -1.94
CA PHE A 64 -11.31 -4.05 -2.45
C PHE A 64 -11.66 -5.19 -1.49
N LEU A 65 -11.28 -5.09 -0.21
CA LEU A 65 -11.53 -6.14 0.79
C LEU A 65 -13.03 -6.37 1.05
N MET A 66 -13.85 -5.30 1.03
CA MET A 66 -15.30 -5.44 1.08
C MET A 66 -15.83 -6.19 -0.14
N GLY A 67 -15.40 -5.81 -1.35
CA GLY A 67 -15.79 -6.48 -2.59
C GLY A 67 -15.34 -7.95 -2.63
N LEU A 68 -14.15 -8.26 -2.12
CA LEU A 68 -13.62 -9.62 -2.03
C LEU A 68 -14.46 -10.48 -1.09
N ALA A 69 -14.80 -9.96 0.10
CA ALA A 69 -15.67 -10.65 1.06
C ALA A 69 -17.10 -10.87 0.52
N GLU A 70 -17.58 -9.94 -0.30
CA GLU A 70 -18.86 -10.05 -1.00
C GLU A 70 -18.81 -10.94 -2.26
N GLY A 71 -17.64 -11.48 -2.64
CA GLY A 71 -17.47 -12.29 -3.85
C GLY A 71 -17.51 -11.51 -5.17
N LYS A 72 -17.42 -10.18 -5.11
CA LYS A 72 -17.46 -9.26 -6.27
C LYS A 72 -16.07 -8.98 -6.85
N GLN A 73 -15.01 -9.36 -6.14
CA GLN A 73 -13.62 -9.20 -6.58
C GLN A 73 -12.83 -10.48 -6.35
N VAL A 74 -11.67 -10.54 -7.01
CA VAL A 74 -10.71 -11.65 -6.92
C VAL A 74 -9.33 -11.10 -6.54
N LEU A 75 -8.49 -11.94 -5.93
CA LEU A 75 -7.16 -11.54 -5.44
C LEU A 75 -6.27 -10.93 -6.54
N ASP A 76 -6.36 -11.44 -7.77
CA ASP A 76 -5.59 -10.95 -8.92
C ASP A 76 -5.91 -9.51 -9.33
N SER A 77 -6.95 -8.90 -8.75
CA SER A 77 -7.28 -7.48 -8.98
C SER A 77 -6.45 -6.52 -8.12
N ILE A 78 -5.63 -7.02 -7.19
CA ILE A 78 -4.65 -6.19 -6.46
C ILE A 78 -3.61 -5.68 -7.46
N PRO A 79 -3.43 -4.34 -7.59
CA PRO A 79 -2.45 -3.79 -8.52
C PRO A 79 -1.03 -4.20 -8.15
N LEU A 80 -0.29 -4.72 -9.13
CA LEU A 80 1.15 -4.95 -8.97
C LEU A 80 1.84 -3.64 -8.58
N LEU A 81 2.54 -3.66 -7.44
CA LEU A 81 3.40 -2.56 -7.04
C LEU A 81 4.51 -2.43 -8.09
N SER A 82 4.48 -1.39 -8.91
CA SER A 82 5.57 -1.11 -9.84
C SER A 82 6.87 -1.02 -9.04
N ALA A 83 7.89 -1.78 -9.45
CA ALA A 83 9.19 -1.81 -8.79
C ALA A 83 9.69 -0.39 -8.46
N PRO A 84 10.33 -0.19 -7.29
CA PRO A 84 10.79 1.13 -6.89
C PRO A 84 11.70 1.71 -7.98
N LYS A 85 11.33 2.87 -8.54
CA LYS A 85 12.23 3.62 -9.44
C LYS A 85 13.52 3.88 -8.67
N LYS A 86 14.66 3.41 -9.20
CA LYS A 86 16.01 3.65 -8.64
C LYS A 86 16.10 5.11 -8.21
N ARG A 87 16.28 5.35 -6.91
CA ARG A 87 16.62 6.67 -6.40
C ARG A 87 17.93 7.07 -7.07
N ARG A 88 17.95 8.16 -7.84
CA ARG A 88 19.22 8.77 -8.28
C ARG A 88 19.96 9.15 -7.01
N SER A 89 21.09 8.49 -6.73
CA SER A 89 22.02 8.94 -5.70
C SER A 89 22.51 10.31 -6.12
N VAL A 90 22.19 11.34 -5.33
CA VAL A 90 22.82 12.64 -5.46
C VAL A 90 24.24 12.45 -4.96
N THR A 91 25.20 12.32 -5.87
CA THR A 91 26.62 12.42 -5.55
C THR A 91 26.87 13.86 -5.10
N VAL A 92 26.90 14.08 -3.79
CA VAL A 92 27.36 15.33 -3.21
C VAL A 92 28.85 15.42 -3.55
N LYS A 93 29.18 16.26 -4.52
CA LYS A 93 30.56 16.61 -4.84
C LYS A 93 30.99 17.68 -3.84
N GLU A 94 31.70 17.26 -2.80
CA GLU A 94 32.41 18.15 -1.88
C GLU A 94 33.33 19.07 -2.68
N ARG A 95 33.30 20.37 -2.36
CA ARG A 95 34.20 21.41 -2.84
C ARG A 95 34.95 21.98 -1.66
#